data_AF-A0ABD7HIK7-F1
#
_entry.id   AF-A0ABD7HIK7-F1
#
_cell.length_a   1.000
_cell.length_b   1.000
_cell.length_c   1.000
_cell.angle_alpha   90.00
_cell.angle_beta   90.00
_cell.angle_gamma   90.00
#
_symmetry.space_group_name_H-M   'P 1'
#
loop_
_entity.id
_entity.type
_entity.pdbx_description
1 polymer ?
#
loop_
_entity_poly.entity_id
_entity_poly.type
_entity_poly.pdbx_seq_one_letter_code
_entity_poly.pdbx_strand_id
1 'polypeptide(L)' 'MNQKDDPVRVGATVRAIREAYGWGLSKFATAVGTSHGHMANIEAGRKRLTPEMARKIADVLGVPLAAITTQYLPEDISA' A
#
# COMPACT_ATOMS: atom_id res chain seq x y z
N MET A 1 -18.46 11.33 3.46
CA MET A 1 -17.09 11.76 3.06
C MET A 1 -16.46 10.59 2.31
N ASN A 2 -15.90 10.85 1.12
CA ASN A 2 -15.55 9.83 0.14
C ASN A 2 -14.43 8.90 0.68
N GLN A 3 -14.83 7.72 1.15
CA GLN A 3 -14.02 6.80 1.95
C GLN A 3 -12.86 6.18 1.13
N LYS A 4 -12.92 6.27 -0.20
CA LYS A 4 -12.00 5.65 -1.19
C LYS A 4 -10.54 6.11 -1.08
N ASP A 5 -10.26 7.25 -0.44
CA ASP A 5 -8.93 7.84 -0.35
C ASP A 5 -8.42 8.06 1.08
N ASP A 6 -8.76 7.16 2.03
CA ASP A 6 -8.19 7.22 3.37
C ASP A 6 -6.70 6.81 3.34
N PRO A 7 -5.75 7.76 3.49
CA PRO A 7 -4.33 7.45 3.45
C PRO A 7 -3.89 6.56 4.61
N VAL A 8 -4.58 6.59 5.76
CA VAL A 8 -4.24 5.76 6.92
C VAL A 8 -4.53 4.29 6.62
N ARG A 9 -5.73 4.00 6.10
CA ARG A 9 -6.10 2.64 5.70
C ARG A 9 -5.18 2.11 4.59
N VAL A 10 -4.98 2.88 3.52
CA VAL A 10 -4.13 2.47 2.39
C VAL A 10 -2.69 2.22 2.85
N GLY A 11 -2.14 3.11 3.68
CA GLY A 11 -0.82 2.93 4.28
C GLY A 11 -0.70 1.66 5.11
N ALA A 12 -1.70 1.40 5.96
CA ALA A 12 -1.75 0.19 6.78
C ALA A 12 -1.84 -1.09 5.92
N THR A 13 -2.61 -1.08 4.82
CA THR A 13 -2.68 -2.20 3.87
C THR A 13 -1.33 -2.48 3.22
N VAL A 14 -0.62 -1.46 2.73
CA VAL A 14 0.72 -1.61 2.16
C VAL A 14 1.68 -2.25 3.17
N ARG A 15 1.64 -1.76 4.42
CA ARG A 15 2.47 -2.30 5.50
C ARG A 15 2.15 -3.77 5.78
N ALA A 16 0.87 -4.13 5.87
CA ALA A 16 0.44 -5.49 6.17
C ALA A 16 0.89 -6.47 5.08
N ILE A 17 0.70 -6.13 3.80
CA ILE A 17 1.14 -6.97 2.67
C ILE A 17 2.68 -7.05 2.66
N ARG A 18 3.37 -5.93 2.85
CA ARG A 18 4.85 -5.91 2.92
C ARG A 18 5.37 -6.87 3.99
N GLU A 19 4.82 -6.81 5.20
CA GLU A 19 5.23 -7.66 6.32
C GLU A 19 4.87 -9.13 6.08
N ALA A 20 3.68 -9.42 5.55
CA ALA A 20 3.25 -10.78 5.21
C ALA A 20 4.16 -11.48 4.19
N TYR A 21 4.73 -10.70 3.26
CA TYR A 21 5.67 -11.18 2.24
C TYR A 21 7.15 -11.14 2.71
N GLY A 22 7.40 -10.81 3.98
CA GLY A 22 8.75 -10.82 4.56
C GLY A 22 9.65 -9.65 4.15
N TRP A 23 9.07 -8.57 3.61
CA TRP A 23 9.84 -7.41 3.17
C TRP A 23 10.21 -6.50 4.34
N GLY A 24 11.51 -6.28 4.52
CA GLY A 24 12.01 -5.20 5.37
C GLY A 24 11.78 -3.83 4.73
N LEU A 25 11.38 -2.83 5.54
CA LEU A 25 10.98 -1.50 5.06
C LEU A 25 12.03 -0.81 4.16
N SER A 26 13.32 -0.85 4.53
CA SER A 26 14.39 -0.25 3.72
C SER A 26 14.56 -0.94 2.37
N LYS A 27 14.59 -2.28 2.35
CA LYS A 27 14.73 -3.06 1.11
C LYS A 27 13.52 -2.85 0.20
N PHE A 28 12.33 -2.78 0.78
CA PHE A 28 11.10 -2.52 0.06
C PHE A 28 11.09 -1.13 -0.57
N ALA A 29 11.46 -0.10 0.20
CA ALA A 29 11.54 1.27 -0.32
C ALA A 29 12.50 1.36 -1.51
N THR A 30 13.68 0.74 -1.41
CA THR A 30 14.63 0.66 -2.53
C THR A 30 14.05 -0.07 -3.74
N ALA A 31 13.38 -1.22 -3.55
CA ALA A 31 12.76 -1.98 -4.64
C ALA A 31 11.66 -1.19 -5.36
N VAL A 32 10.87 -0.40 -4.62
CA VAL A 32 9.83 0.48 -5.16
C VAL A 32 10.42 1.73 -5.83
N GLY A 33 11.69 2.05 -5.56
CA GLY A 33 12.36 3.25 -6.09
C GLY A 33 12.04 4.52 -5.29
N THR A 34 11.88 4.41 -3.97
CA THR A 34 11.63 5.54 -3.06
C THR A 34 12.54 5.50 -1.83
N SER A 35 12.52 6.56 -1.02
CA SER A 35 13.31 6.60 0.21
C SER A 35 12.60 5.88 1.37
N HIS A 36 13.38 5.36 2.31
CA HIS A 36 12.86 4.75 3.54
C HIS A 36 11.87 5.67 4.27
N GLY A 37 12.23 6.94 4.46
CA GLY A 37 11.36 7.92 5.12
C GLY A 37 10.07 8.22 4.34
N HIS A 38 10.13 8.19 3.01
CA HIS A 38 8.92 8.37 2.20
C HIS A 38 7.98 7.16 2.33
N MET A 39 8.51 5.94 2.26
CA MET A 39 7.73 4.72 2.47
C MET A 39 7.13 4.67 3.89
N ALA A 40 7.90 5.01 4.93
CA ALA A 40 7.41 5.07 6.30
C ALA A 40 6.25 6.07 6.48
N ASN A 41 6.31 7.22 5.81
CA ASN A 41 5.24 8.22 5.85
C ASN A 41 3.97 7.77 5.12
N ILE A 42 4.13 7.01 4.03
CA ILE A 42 3.00 6.38 3.32
C ILE A 42 2.35 5.35 4.22
N GLU A 43 3.12 4.42 4.80
CA GLU A 43 2.59 3.36 5.67
C GLU A 43 1.91 3.89 6.93
N ALA A 44 2.37 5.03 7.45
CA ALA A 44 1.75 5.71 8.59
C ALA A 44 0.54 6.57 8.20
N GLY A 45 0.16 6.63 6.91
CA GLY A 45 -0.94 7.47 6.42
C GLY A 45 -0.68 8.97 6.46
N ARG A 46 0.55 9.39 6.79
CA ARG A 46 0.95 10.82 6.83
C ARG A 46 1.10 11.41 5.43
N LYS A 47 1.25 10.56 4.42
CA LYS A 47 1.35 10.96 3.02
C LYS A 47 0.41 10.15 2.15
N ARG A 48 -0.34 10.85 1.30
CA ARG A 48 -1.20 10.21 0.30
C ARG A 48 -0.35 9.47 -0.72
N LEU A 49 -0.80 8.27 -1.06
CA LEU A 49 -0.22 7.46 -2.10
C LEU A 49 -0.69 7.97 -3.46
N THR A 50 0.24 8.32 -4.35
CA THR A 50 -0.13 8.68 -5.73
C THR A 50 -0.50 7.41 -6.51
N PRO A 51 -1.33 7.50 -7.56
CA PRO A 51 -1.68 6.34 -8.39
C PRO A 51 -0.45 5.64 -9.00
N GLU A 52 0.56 6.41 -9.40
CA GLU A 52 1.82 5.88 -9.93
C GLU A 52 2.60 5.09 -8.86
N MET A 53 2.71 5.63 -7.64
CA MET A 53 3.39 4.94 -6.55
C MET A 53 2.62 3.68 -6.14
N ALA A 54 1.28 3.74 -6.13
CA ALA A 54 0.44 2.58 -5.85
C ALA A 54 0.68 1.45 -6.86
N ARG A 55 0.85 1.79 -8.15
CA ARG A 55 1.20 0.82 -9.19
C ARG A 55 2.57 0.18 -8.92
N LYS A 56 3.60 0.98 -8.66
CA LYS A 56 4.96 0.48 -8.35
C LYS A 56 4.97 -0.45 -7.15
N ILE A 57 4.25 -0.08 -6.08
CA ILE A 57 4.09 -0.90 -4.88
C ILE A 57 3.39 -2.23 -5.23
N ALA A 58 2.31 -2.19 -6.00
CA ALA A 58 1.59 -3.39 -6.44
C ALA A 58 2.50 -4.33 -7.24
N ASP A 59 3.28 -3.78 -8.17
CA ASP A 59 4.20 -4.53 -9.01
C ASP A 59 5.32 -5.20 -8.19
N VAL A 60 5.92 -4.48 -7.23
CA VAL A 60 6.97 -5.05 -6.35
C VAL A 60 6.41 -6.11 -5.40
N LEU A 61 5.19 -5.90 -4.89
CA LEU A 61 4.52 -6.88 -4.01
C LEU A 61 3.93 -8.06 -4.79
N GLY A 62 3.84 -7.98 -6.12
CA GLY A 62 3.22 -9.01 -6.96
C GLY A 62 1.72 -9.16 -6.71
N VAL A 63 1.03 -8.09 -6.33
CA VAL A 63 -0.42 -8.08 -6.03
C VAL A 63 -1.17 -7.19 -7.01
N PRO A 64 -2.47 -7.44 -7.26
CA PRO A 64 -3.29 -6.51 -8.02
C PRO A 64 -3.35 -5.14 -7.33
N LEU A 65 -3.38 -4.04 -8.09
CA LEU A 65 -3.54 -2.68 -7.53
C LEU A 65 -4.77 -2.56 -6.62
N ALA A 66 -5.83 -3.28 -6.95
CA ALA A 66 -7.05 -3.35 -6.14
C ALA A 66 -6.78 -3.87 -4.72
N ALA A 67 -5.79 -4.75 -4.50
CA ALA A 67 -5.45 -5.24 -3.17
C ALA A 67 -4.97 -4.12 -2.22
N ILE A 68 -4.47 -3.01 -2.77
CA ILE A 68 -4.01 -1.84 -2.01
C ILE A 68 -5.10 -0.77 -1.93
N THR A 69 -5.82 -0.54 -3.02
CA THR A 69 -6.73 0.60 -3.17
C THR A 69 -8.20 0.28 -2.86
N THR A 70 -8.63 -0.98 -2.99
CA THR A 70 -10.01 -1.38 -2.70
C THR A 70 -10.31 -1.25 -1.21
N GLN A 71 -11.53 -0.86 -0.87
CA GLN A 71 -12.03 -0.90 0.51
C GLN A 71 -12.82 -2.18 0.81
N TYR A 72 -13.12 -2.94 -0.25
CA TYR A 72 -13.90 -4.17 -0.14
C TYR A 72 -13.04 -5.26 0.48
N LEU A 73 -13.48 -5.76 1.62
CA LEU A 73 -12.99 -7.00 2.16
C LEU A 73 -13.51 -8.16 1.29
N PRO A 74 -12.87 -9.34 1.29
CA PRO A 74 -13.34 -10.50 0.53
C PRO A 74 -14.83 -10.81 0.79
N GLU A 75 -15.31 -10.58 2.03
CA GLU A 75 -16.72 -10.71 2.39
C GLU A 75 -17.67 -9.79 1.60
N ASP A 76 -17.22 -8.63 1.13
CA ASP A 76 -18.05 -7.67 0.39
C ASP A 76 -18.24 -8.04 -1.10
N ILE A 77 -17.40 -8.93 -1.63
CA ILE A 77 -17.43 -9.38 -3.04
C ILE A 77 -18.24 -10.68 -3.19
N SER A 78 -18.69 -11.25 -2.06
CA SER A 78 -19.32 -12.59 -1.98
C SER A 78 -20.86 -12.57 -2.07
N ALA A 79 -21.46 -11.61 -2.76
CA ALA A 79 -22.92 -11.48 -2.93
C ALA A 79 -23.41 -11.81 -4.35
#